data_AF-A0A0C3JBZ3-F1
#
_entry.id   AF-A0A0C3JBZ3-F1
#
_cell.length_a   1.000
_cell.length_b   1.000
_cell.length_c   1.000
_cell.angle_alpha   90.00
_cell.angle_beta   90.00
_cell.angle_gamma   90.00
#
_symmetry.space_group_name_H-M   'P 1'
#
loop_
_entity.id
_entity.type
_entity.pdbx_description
1 polymer ?
#
loop_
_entity_poly.entity_id
_entity_poly.type
_entity_poly.pdbx_seq_one_letter_code
_entity_poly.pdbx_strand_id
1 'polypeptide(L)'
;QALKAVQLQLDVEKSRNRELLEKNTVLEANKTRRSTKDIPADVIAYDSEIKMLGKKYAVMMEMFLPRTPLTNAMSELSMSPTPIFATAEHYANAAAEEHSLVAELDSILPEHLRRLRHTHFFLDVFTQAMQNGHSDILYKLRDNAHEIFGLPKNHFLPVASRLEVPEIVKMLGVNDVGTPNQRFTIWFPFLFKDMKVDVHKPFMNWKPLALILKGALWGKMSLTEGFVRRGGPRTNGQKWKVTAVTPGSIAWAATCMFLLSPDKEFPGNGCGQISKIDYYQVFHTYKQVLITKWTGRHIQNVVAEMNHFVFGNPNGATKSKTSAMEDLSAEINAAMAAM
;
A
#
# COMPACT_ATOMS: atom_id res chain seq x y z
N GLN A 1 -17.16 33.36 36.98
CA GLN A 1 -17.54 33.84 35.63
C GLN A 1 -17.12 32.88 34.52
N ALA A 2 -15.90 32.31 34.55
CA ALA A 2 -15.43 31.34 33.55
C ALA A 2 -16.33 30.09 33.38
N LEU A 3 -16.85 29.51 34.47
CA LEU A 3 -17.73 28.33 34.41
C LEU A 3 -19.01 28.57 33.61
N LYS A 4 -19.62 29.76 33.74
CA LYS A 4 -20.83 30.12 32.99
C LYS A 4 -20.55 30.30 31.50
N ALA A 5 -19.38 30.84 31.14
CA ALA A 5 -18.97 30.99 29.74
C ALA A 5 -18.70 29.63 29.06
N VAL A 6 -18.06 28.70 29.77
CA VAL A 6 -17.83 27.33 29.29
C VAL A 6 -19.15 26.58 29.10
N GLN A 7 -20.09 26.72 30.06
CA GLN A 7 -21.41 26.11 29.94
C GLN A 7 -22.17 26.63 28.72
N LEU A 8 -22.11 27.94 28.47
CA LEU A 8 -22.75 28.56 27.31
C LEU A 8 -22.15 28.06 25.98
N GLN A 9 -20.82 27.94 25.89
CA GLN A 9 -20.15 27.38 24.72
C GLN A 9 -20.51 25.91 24.49
N LEU A 10 -20.59 25.11 25.55
CA LEU A 10 -20.97 23.70 25.46
C LEU A 10 -22.39 23.54 24.91
N ASP A 11 -23.33 24.39 25.33
CA ASP A 11 -24.72 24.32 24.87
C ASP A 11 -24.87 24.78 23.41
N VAL A 12 -24.07 25.77 22.97
CA VAL A 12 -23.95 26.17 21.56
C VAL A 12 -23.41 25.01 20.71
N GLU A 13 -22.32 24.37 21.13
CA GLU A 13 -21.71 23.26 20.38
C GLU A 13 -22.60 22.02 20.34
N LYS A 14 -23.34 21.72 21.41
CA LYS A 14 -24.35 20.64 21.41
C LYS A 14 -25.49 20.92 20.43
N SER A 15 -25.91 22.18 20.31
CA SER A 15 -26.97 22.57 19.38
C SER A 15 -26.48 22.46 17.94
N ARG A 16 -25.26 22.94 17.67
CA ARG A 16 -24.62 22.82 16.35
C ARG A 16 -24.39 21.36 15.94
N ASN A 17 -23.94 20.51 16.85
CA ASN A 17 -23.78 19.08 16.58
C ASN A 17 -25.11 18.38 16.26
N ARG A 18 -26.19 18.77 16.95
CA ARG A 18 -27.53 18.24 16.63
C ARG A 18 -27.96 18.63 15.23
N GLU A 19 -27.80 19.90 14.87
CA GLU A 19 -28.15 20.41 13.55
C GLU A 19 -27.31 19.75 12.43
N LEU A 20 -26.02 19.52 12.68
CA LEU A 20 -25.13 18.80 11.77
C LEU A 20 -25.52 17.32 11.63
N LEU A 21 -25.91 16.66 12.72
CA LEU A 21 -26.41 15.28 12.69
C LEU A 21 -27.70 15.19 11.88
N GLU A 22 -28.65 16.09 12.09
CA GLU A 22 -29.90 16.14 11.32
C GLU A 22 -29.61 16.40 9.83
N LYS A 23 -28.75 17.37 9.51
CA LYS A 23 -28.33 17.63 8.12
C LYS A 23 -27.66 16.41 7.49
N ASN A 24 -26.75 15.73 8.20
CA ASN A 24 -26.14 14.49 7.72
C ASN A 24 -27.19 13.37 7.55
N THR A 25 -28.14 13.24 8.46
CA THR A 25 -29.20 12.22 8.37
C THR A 25 -30.09 12.47 7.15
N VAL A 26 -30.45 13.73 6.90
CA VAL A 26 -31.21 14.15 5.72
C VAL A 26 -30.39 13.95 4.45
N LEU A 27 -29.09 14.26 4.45
CA LEU A 27 -28.20 14.05 3.31
C LEU A 27 -28.01 12.55 3.00
N GLU A 28 -27.86 11.71 4.01
CA GLU A 28 -27.78 10.25 3.84
C GLU A 28 -29.12 9.65 3.40
N ALA A 29 -30.26 10.15 3.90
CA ALA A 29 -31.58 9.74 3.44
C ALA A 29 -31.89 10.22 2.01
N ASN A 30 -31.38 11.39 1.62
CA ASN A 30 -31.51 11.98 0.29
C ASN A 30 -30.36 11.63 -0.66
N LYS A 31 -29.41 10.78 -0.26
CA LYS A 31 -28.63 10.01 -1.21
C LYS A 31 -29.63 9.12 -1.94
N THR A 32 -30.21 9.68 -3.00
CA THR A 32 -30.92 8.93 -4.02
C THR A 32 -30.07 7.70 -4.29
N ARG A 33 -30.63 6.50 -4.08
CA ARG A 33 -30.05 5.28 -4.63
C ARG A 33 -29.86 5.57 -6.11
N ARG A 34 -28.65 5.98 -6.51
CA ARG A 34 -28.38 6.47 -7.86
C ARG A 34 -28.85 5.37 -8.79
N SER A 35 -29.89 5.68 -9.56
CA SER A 35 -30.40 4.79 -10.58
C SER A 35 -29.22 4.44 -11.48
N THR A 36 -28.99 3.15 -11.72
CA THR A 36 -27.97 2.67 -12.66
C THR A 36 -28.14 3.24 -14.07
N LYS A 37 -29.30 3.87 -14.36
CA LYS A 37 -29.62 4.51 -15.64
C LYS A 37 -28.77 5.73 -15.97
N ASP A 38 -28.15 6.39 -15.00
CA ASP A 38 -27.40 7.63 -15.23
C ASP A 38 -25.87 7.43 -15.34
N ILE A 39 -25.39 6.18 -15.20
CA ILE A 39 -23.96 5.88 -15.31
C ILE A 39 -23.60 5.80 -16.80
N PRO A 40 -22.57 6.55 -17.27
CA PRO A 40 -22.12 6.47 -18.66
C PRO A 40 -21.81 5.03 -19.08
N ALA A 41 -22.26 4.64 -20.28
CA ALA A 41 -22.09 3.29 -20.80
C ALA A 41 -20.62 2.83 -20.79
N ASP A 42 -19.69 3.74 -21.06
CA ASP A 42 -18.25 3.45 -21.01
C ASP A 42 -17.77 3.07 -19.61
N VAL A 43 -18.25 3.74 -18.56
CA VAL A 43 -17.88 3.40 -17.18
C VAL A 43 -18.41 2.01 -16.81
N ILE A 44 -19.62 1.65 -17.27
CA ILE A 44 -20.17 0.31 -17.10
C ILE A 44 -19.34 -0.72 -17.86
N ALA A 45 -19.01 -0.44 -19.13
CA ALA A 45 -18.26 -1.33 -20.00
C ALA A 45 -16.86 -1.65 -19.43
N TYR A 46 -16.20 -0.67 -18.81
CA TYR A 46 -14.86 -0.81 -18.26
C TYR A 46 -14.79 -0.95 -16.74
N ASP A 47 -15.92 -1.17 -16.05
CA ASP A 47 -16.00 -1.23 -14.57
C ASP A 47 -14.96 -2.20 -13.96
N SER A 48 -14.80 -3.38 -14.55
CA SER A 48 -13.85 -4.38 -14.06
C SER A 48 -12.38 -3.95 -14.22
N GLU A 49 -12.06 -3.22 -15.29
CA GLU A 49 -10.72 -2.70 -15.56
C GLU A 49 -10.42 -1.51 -14.64
N ILE A 50 -11.37 -0.59 -14.47
CA ILE A 50 -11.28 0.53 -13.52
C ILE A 50 -11.03 0.00 -12.12
N LYS A 51 -11.81 -1.00 -11.67
CA LYS A 51 -11.63 -1.63 -10.36
C LYS A 51 -10.26 -2.30 -10.22
N MET A 52 -9.78 -2.97 -11.26
CA MET A 52 -8.47 -3.62 -11.26
C MET A 52 -7.34 -2.59 -11.13
N LEU A 53 -7.40 -1.50 -11.91
CA LEU A 53 -6.42 -0.41 -11.89
C LEU A 53 -6.47 0.38 -10.59
N GLY A 54 -7.66 0.62 -10.03
CA GLY A 54 -7.82 1.21 -8.71
C GLY A 54 -7.08 0.42 -7.64
N LYS A 55 -7.30 -0.91 -7.58
CA LYS A 55 -6.57 -1.79 -6.65
C LYS A 55 -5.06 -1.78 -6.89
N LYS A 56 -4.61 -1.77 -8.15
CA LYS A 56 -3.18 -1.68 -8.50
C LYS A 56 -2.59 -0.36 -8.02
N TYR A 57 -3.24 0.77 -8.31
CA TYR A 57 -2.80 2.11 -7.93
C TYR A 57 -2.66 2.23 -6.41
N ALA A 58 -3.66 1.73 -5.69
CA ALA A 58 -3.73 1.72 -4.23
C ALA A 58 -2.51 1.07 -3.55
N VAL A 59 -1.93 0.05 -4.18
CA VAL A 59 -0.79 -0.72 -3.65
C VAL A 59 0.53 -0.25 -4.25
N MET A 60 0.54 0.07 -5.54
CA MET A 60 1.77 0.31 -6.28
C MET A 60 2.16 1.79 -6.37
N MET A 61 1.23 2.73 -6.19
CA MET A 61 1.53 4.15 -6.46
C MET A 61 1.16 5.00 -5.26
N GLU A 62 -0.09 4.94 -4.83
CA GLU A 62 -0.64 5.88 -3.87
C GLU A 62 -1.64 5.18 -2.95
N MET A 63 -1.34 5.16 -1.66
CA MET A 63 -2.19 4.51 -0.66
C MET A 63 -3.38 5.37 -0.29
N PHE A 64 -3.25 6.69 -0.38
CA PHE A 64 -4.31 7.60 0.00
C PHE A 64 -4.55 8.61 -1.10
N LEU A 65 -5.82 8.77 -1.46
CA LEU A 65 -6.18 9.89 -2.29
C LEU A 65 -5.92 11.20 -1.53
N PRO A 66 -5.46 12.26 -2.23
CA PRO A 66 -5.26 13.58 -1.63
C PRO A 66 -6.45 14.02 -0.79
N ARG A 67 -6.18 14.64 0.36
CA ARG A 67 -7.21 15.21 1.25
C ARG A 67 -7.84 16.49 0.67
N THR A 68 -7.22 17.12 -0.33
CA THR A 68 -7.79 18.23 -1.10
C THR A 68 -8.91 17.73 -2.02
N PRO A 69 -9.83 18.62 -2.46
CA PRO A 69 -10.91 18.23 -3.36
C PRO A 69 -10.35 17.63 -4.65
N LEU A 70 -10.35 16.29 -4.68
CA LEU A 70 -9.93 15.43 -5.78
C LEU A 70 -10.43 15.91 -7.15
N THR A 71 -11.59 16.56 -7.14
CA THR A 71 -12.34 17.07 -8.28
C THR A 71 -11.63 18.16 -9.08
N ASN A 72 -10.65 18.91 -8.55
CA ASN A 72 -10.03 19.97 -9.35
C ASN A 72 -8.85 19.42 -10.15
N ALA A 73 -7.81 18.90 -9.49
CA ALA A 73 -6.64 18.39 -10.21
C ALA A 73 -6.88 17.10 -11.00
N MET A 74 -7.78 16.22 -10.55
CA MET A 74 -8.12 15.04 -11.35
C MET A 74 -9.09 15.36 -12.50
N SER A 75 -9.62 16.58 -12.58
CA SER A 75 -10.42 17.02 -13.73
C SER A 75 -9.60 17.81 -14.75
N GLU A 76 -8.53 18.46 -14.29
CA GLU A 76 -7.62 19.18 -15.18
C GLU A 76 -6.73 18.21 -15.97
N LEU A 77 -6.73 18.35 -17.30
CA LEU A 77 -5.77 17.68 -18.16
C LEU A 77 -4.40 18.29 -17.88
N SER A 78 -3.42 17.46 -17.56
CA SER A 78 -2.05 17.94 -17.32
C SER A 78 -1.51 18.55 -18.63
N MET A 79 -1.45 19.88 -18.67
CA MET A 79 -0.89 20.64 -19.80
C MET A 79 0.62 20.88 -19.64
N SER A 80 1.19 20.57 -18.48
CA SER A 80 2.62 20.74 -18.19
C SER A 80 3.40 19.47 -18.51
N PRO A 81 4.69 19.59 -18.86
CA PRO A 81 5.55 18.41 -19.00
C PRO A 81 5.55 17.66 -17.67
N THR A 82 5.22 16.38 -17.73
CA THR A 82 5.25 15.48 -16.58
C THR A 82 6.62 15.57 -15.91
N PRO A 83 6.71 15.89 -14.60
CA PRO A 83 7.99 15.92 -13.92
C PRO A 83 8.68 14.56 -14.07
N ILE A 84 9.99 14.59 -14.28
CA ILE A 84 10.79 13.38 -14.46
C ILE A 84 10.64 12.54 -13.20
N PHE A 85 10.22 11.28 -13.35
CA PHE A 85 10.11 10.33 -12.25
C PHE A 85 11.38 10.34 -11.39
N ALA A 86 11.20 10.52 -10.08
CA ALA A 86 12.27 10.55 -9.08
C ALA A 86 13.12 11.84 -8.99
N THR A 87 12.53 13.00 -9.23
CA THR A 87 13.16 14.29 -8.88
C THR A 87 12.57 14.87 -7.58
N ALA A 88 13.36 15.70 -6.90
CA ALA A 88 12.88 16.47 -5.74
C ALA A 88 11.76 17.46 -6.13
N GLU A 89 11.63 17.77 -7.42
CA GLU A 89 10.59 18.66 -7.96
C GLU A 89 9.18 18.11 -7.71
N HIS A 90 9.02 16.78 -7.61
CA HIS A 90 7.76 16.14 -7.23
C HIS A 90 7.15 16.70 -5.94
N TYR A 91 7.98 17.17 -5.00
CA TYR A 91 7.54 17.69 -3.69
C TYR A 91 8.03 19.12 -3.44
N ALA A 92 8.32 19.88 -4.50
CA ALA A 92 8.80 21.26 -4.35
C ALA A 92 7.74 22.18 -3.71
N ASN A 93 6.47 21.95 -4.04
CA ASN A 93 5.31 22.63 -3.47
C ASN A 93 4.04 21.78 -3.69
N ALA A 94 2.93 22.18 -3.06
CA ALA A 94 1.67 21.43 -3.12
C ALA A 94 1.12 21.24 -4.55
N ALA A 95 1.27 22.24 -5.43
CA ALA A 95 0.81 22.13 -6.82
C ALA A 95 1.67 21.16 -7.63
N ALA A 96 2.99 21.14 -7.41
CA ALA A 96 3.90 20.19 -8.05
C ALA A 96 3.60 18.75 -7.62
N GLU A 97 3.29 18.53 -6.34
CA GLU A 97 2.87 17.23 -5.82
C GLU A 97 1.55 16.78 -6.45
N GLU A 98 0.56 17.67 -6.49
CA GLU A 98 -0.75 17.40 -7.08
C GLU A 98 -0.65 17.04 -8.56
N HIS A 99 0.12 17.80 -9.35
CA HIS A 99 0.40 17.47 -10.75
C HIS A 99 1.14 16.14 -10.91
N SER A 100 2.09 15.84 -10.02
CA SER A 100 2.84 14.58 -10.05
C SER A 100 1.91 13.38 -9.79
N LEU A 101 0.98 13.50 -8.85
CA LEU A 101 -0.01 12.47 -8.55
C LEU A 101 -0.95 12.21 -9.74
N VAL A 102 -1.40 13.27 -10.42
CA VAL A 102 -2.22 13.14 -11.63
C VAL A 102 -1.43 12.42 -12.73
N ALA A 103 -0.16 12.78 -12.92
CA ALA A 103 0.70 12.13 -13.90
C ALA A 103 0.98 10.65 -13.57
N GLU A 104 1.20 10.33 -12.29
CA GLU A 104 1.34 8.95 -11.82
C GLU A 104 0.09 8.11 -12.12
N LEU A 105 -1.10 8.67 -11.90
CA LEU A 105 -2.34 8.00 -12.29
C LEU A 105 -2.45 7.85 -13.81
N ASP A 106 -2.22 8.91 -14.58
CA ASP A 106 -2.33 8.87 -16.04
C ASP A 106 -1.37 7.87 -16.69
N SER A 107 -0.23 7.61 -16.04
CA SER A 107 0.77 6.61 -16.47
C SER A 107 0.26 5.17 -16.40
N ILE A 108 -0.73 4.88 -15.53
CA ILE A 108 -1.29 3.54 -15.38
C ILE A 108 -2.61 3.36 -16.10
N LEU A 109 -3.26 4.45 -16.53
CA LEU A 109 -4.52 4.40 -17.25
C LEU A 109 -4.28 4.23 -18.76
N PRO A 110 -4.94 3.26 -19.41
CA PRO A 110 -4.98 3.22 -20.86
C PRO A 110 -5.78 4.41 -21.40
N GLU A 111 -5.56 4.75 -22.67
CA GLU A 111 -6.11 5.94 -23.34
C GLU A 111 -7.64 6.07 -23.22
N HIS A 112 -8.38 4.96 -23.30
CA HIS A 112 -9.83 4.98 -23.17
C HIS A 112 -10.31 5.32 -21.76
N LEU A 113 -9.55 4.96 -20.72
CA LEU A 113 -9.89 5.31 -19.34
C LEU A 113 -9.39 6.69 -18.93
N ARG A 114 -8.27 7.16 -19.51
CA ARG A 114 -7.80 8.53 -19.26
C ARG A 114 -8.85 9.56 -19.64
N ARG A 115 -9.57 9.32 -20.75
CA ARG A 115 -10.70 10.17 -21.19
C ARG A 115 -11.87 10.18 -20.21
N LEU A 116 -12.01 9.16 -19.37
CA LEU A 116 -13.09 9.06 -18.37
C LEU A 116 -12.66 9.54 -16.98
N ARG A 117 -11.35 9.77 -16.76
CA ARG A 117 -10.76 10.08 -15.44
C ARG A 117 -11.45 11.24 -14.72
N HIS A 118 -11.78 12.29 -15.46
CA HIS A 118 -12.39 13.51 -14.93
C HIS A 118 -13.86 13.33 -14.54
N THR A 119 -14.49 12.20 -14.90
CA THR A 119 -15.89 11.96 -14.57
C THR A 119 -16.02 11.51 -13.11
N HIS A 120 -17.02 12.04 -12.41
CA HIS A 120 -17.33 11.65 -11.02
C HIS A 120 -17.60 10.13 -10.90
N PHE A 121 -18.20 9.52 -11.92
CA PHE A 121 -18.46 8.07 -11.93
C PHE A 121 -17.18 7.24 -11.94
N PHE A 122 -16.19 7.62 -12.77
CA PHE A 122 -14.88 6.97 -12.75
C PHE A 122 -14.23 7.12 -11.37
N LEU A 123 -14.20 8.35 -10.84
CA LEU A 123 -13.58 8.63 -9.54
C LEU A 123 -14.22 7.83 -8.40
N ASP A 124 -15.55 7.72 -8.38
CA ASP A 124 -16.28 6.90 -7.39
C ASP A 124 -15.87 5.43 -7.46
N VAL A 125 -15.94 4.84 -8.66
CA VAL A 125 -15.62 3.40 -8.86
C VAL A 125 -14.15 3.13 -8.55
N PHE A 126 -13.25 4.01 -9.00
CA PHE A 126 -11.81 3.88 -8.80
C PHE A 126 -11.45 4.02 -7.31
N THR A 127 -11.97 5.04 -6.64
CA THR A 127 -11.75 5.28 -5.19
C THR A 127 -12.28 4.13 -4.35
N GLN A 128 -13.50 3.68 -4.62
CA GLN A 128 -14.09 2.54 -3.93
C GLN A 128 -13.25 1.28 -4.15
N ALA A 129 -12.72 1.08 -5.36
CA ALA A 129 -11.84 -0.04 -5.65
C ALA A 129 -10.50 0.04 -4.93
N MET A 130 -9.91 1.24 -4.77
CA MET A 130 -8.71 1.43 -3.96
C MET A 130 -8.96 0.99 -2.51
N GLN A 131 -10.02 1.51 -1.87
CA GLN A 131 -10.36 1.22 -0.48
C GLN A 131 -10.68 -0.27 -0.27
N ASN A 132 -11.50 -0.86 -1.14
CA ASN A 132 -11.80 -2.29 -1.09
C ASN A 132 -10.53 -3.13 -1.30
N GLY A 133 -9.64 -2.69 -2.19
CA GLY A 133 -8.34 -3.30 -2.43
C GLY A 133 -7.47 -3.36 -1.19
N HIS A 134 -7.35 -2.24 -0.46
CA HIS A 134 -6.62 -2.19 0.80
C HIS A 134 -7.21 -3.14 1.83
N SER A 135 -8.51 -3.07 2.07
CA SER A 135 -9.20 -3.93 3.04
C SER A 135 -9.01 -5.41 2.72
N ASP A 136 -9.22 -5.81 1.45
CA ASP A 136 -9.06 -7.20 0.99
C ASP A 136 -7.63 -7.73 1.22
N ILE A 137 -6.63 -6.90 0.94
CA ILE A 137 -5.21 -7.29 1.01
C ILE A 137 -4.73 -7.28 2.46
N LEU A 138 -5.02 -6.21 3.21
CA LEU A 138 -4.63 -6.09 4.61
C LEU A 138 -5.25 -7.18 5.48
N TYR A 139 -6.50 -7.58 5.20
CA TYR A 139 -7.14 -8.72 5.86
C TYR A 139 -6.32 -10.01 5.66
N LYS A 140 -5.94 -10.31 4.41
CA LYS A 140 -5.10 -11.48 4.10
C LYS A 140 -3.71 -11.40 4.71
N LEU A 141 -3.12 -10.22 4.75
CA LEU A 141 -1.80 -10.02 5.36
C LEU A 141 -1.87 -10.19 6.88
N ARG A 142 -2.95 -9.75 7.53
CA ARG A 142 -3.16 -9.92 8.98
C ARG A 142 -3.14 -11.39 9.39
N ASP A 143 -3.77 -12.27 8.62
CA ASP A 143 -3.77 -13.72 8.88
C ASP A 143 -2.37 -14.34 8.83
N ASN A 144 -1.44 -13.70 8.10
CA ASN A 144 -0.07 -14.16 7.89
C ASN A 144 0.97 -13.24 8.55
N ALA A 145 0.55 -12.32 9.42
CA ALA A 145 1.45 -11.34 10.04
C ALA A 145 2.54 -12.02 10.88
N HIS A 146 2.22 -13.15 11.51
CA HIS A 146 3.18 -13.98 12.24
C HIS A 146 4.36 -14.45 11.37
N GLU A 147 4.10 -14.85 10.13
CA GLU A 147 5.13 -15.26 9.17
C GLU A 147 5.91 -14.05 8.62
N ILE A 148 5.22 -12.93 8.38
CA ILE A 148 5.83 -11.68 7.89
C ILE A 148 6.82 -11.10 8.90
N PHE A 149 6.43 -11.05 10.18
CA PHE A 149 7.20 -10.42 11.25
C PHE A 149 8.06 -11.40 12.05
N GLY A 150 7.93 -12.71 11.81
CA GLY A 150 8.65 -13.75 12.56
C GLY A 150 8.24 -13.80 14.03
N LEU A 151 6.98 -13.51 14.33
CA LEU A 151 6.44 -13.43 15.68
C LEU A 151 5.40 -14.53 15.92
N PRO A 152 5.21 -15.02 17.16
CA PRO A 152 4.19 -16.01 17.47
C PRO A 152 2.78 -15.64 16.99
N LYS A 153 2.05 -16.62 16.43
CA LYS A 153 0.71 -16.41 15.85
C LYS A 153 -0.34 -15.91 16.85
N ASN A 154 -0.22 -16.30 18.12
CA ASN A 154 -1.10 -15.85 19.19
C ASN A 154 -1.08 -14.33 19.40
N HIS A 155 0.00 -13.63 19.07
CA HIS A 155 0.08 -12.15 19.17
C HIS A 155 -0.80 -11.42 18.15
N PHE A 156 -1.28 -12.10 17.11
CA PHE A 156 -2.11 -11.50 16.04
C PHE A 156 -3.58 -11.90 16.13
N LEU A 157 -3.98 -12.64 17.16
CA LEU A 157 -5.38 -12.98 17.40
C LEU A 157 -6.20 -11.70 17.69
N PRO A 158 -7.50 -11.65 17.34
CA PRO A 158 -8.33 -10.45 17.52
C PRO A 158 -8.39 -9.92 18.97
N VAL A 159 -8.18 -10.80 19.96
CA VAL A 159 -8.21 -10.49 21.39
C VAL A 159 -6.84 -10.13 21.96
N ALA A 160 -5.76 -10.32 21.20
CA ALA A 160 -4.41 -10.10 21.69
C ALA A 160 -4.09 -8.60 21.77
N SER A 161 -3.59 -8.18 22.93
CA SER A 161 -3.08 -6.84 23.13
C SER A 161 -1.68 -6.73 22.53
N ARG A 162 -1.58 -6.24 21.29
CA ARG A 162 -0.29 -6.13 20.58
C ARG A 162 0.73 -5.25 21.30
N LEU A 163 0.28 -4.28 22.08
CA LEU A 163 1.16 -3.39 22.85
C LEU A 163 1.68 -4.02 24.16
N GLU A 164 1.18 -5.18 24.56
CA GLU A 164 1.77 -5.96 25.67
C GLU A 164 2.94 -6.83 25.19
N VAL A 165 3.17 -6.92 23.88
CA VAL A 165 4.27 -7.70 23.30
C VAL A 165 5.51 -6.80 23.15
N PRO A 166 6.58 -7.01 23.94
CA PRO A 166 7.74 -6.12 23.94
C PRO A 166 8.40 -5.99 22.57
N GLU A 167 8.41 -7.05 21.77
CA GLU A 167 8.94 -7.06 20.41
C GLU A 167 8.14 -6.13 19.50
N ILE A 168 6.82 -6.15 19.58
CA ILE A 168 5.94 -5.27 18.78
C ILE A 168 6.14 -3.81 19.19
N VAL A 169 6.18 -3.53 20.50
CA VAL A 169 6.46 -2.19 21.04
C VAL A 169 7.78 -1.65 20.51
N LYS A 170 8.83 -2.48 20.52
CA LYS A 170 10.15 -2.13 19.98
C LYS A 170 10.12 -1.89 18.48
N MET A 171 9.42 -2.72 17.71
CA MET A 171 9.28 -2.57 16.25
C MET A 171 8.58 -1.26 15.88
N LEU A 172 7.55 -0.87 16.65
CA LEU A 172 6.78 0.37 16.44
C LEU A 172 7.46 1.61 17.04
N GLY A 173 8.46 1.44 17.92
CA GLY A 173 9.14 2.54 18.59
C GLY A 173 8.18 3.34 19.49
N VAL A 174 7.30 2.64 20.19
CA VAL A 174 6.34 3.27 21.10
C VAL A 174 7.08 3.64 22.38
N ASN A 175 7.03 4.93 22.73
CA ASN A 175 7.45 5.39 24.04
C ASN A 175 6.20 5.44 24.96
N ASP A 176 6.39 5.17 26.24
CA ASP A 176 5.37 5.35 27.28
C ASP A 176 4.07 4.55 27.04
N VAL A 177 4.22 3.24 26.78
CA VAL A 177 3.10 2.31 26.57
C VAL A 177 2.11 2.36 27.73
N GLY A 178 0.81 2.44 27.41
CA GLY A 178 -0.27 2.45 28.41
C GLY A 178 -0.48 3.80 29.11
N THR A 179 0.25 4.85 28.71
CA THR A 179 0.02 6.21 29.22
C THR A 179 -0.90 7.02 28.30
N PRO A 180 -1.58 8.06 28.80
CA PRO A 180 -2.32 9.01 27.96
C PRO A 180 -1.45 9.73 26.92
N ASN A 181 -0.12 9.74 27.12
CA ASN A 181 0.86 10.37 26.25
C ASN A 181 1.56 9.38 25.30
N GLN A 182 1.02 8.17 25.15
CA GLN A 182 1.58 7.17 24.24
C GLN A 182 1.76 7.76 22.84
N ARG A 183 3.00 7.76 22.36
CA ARG A 183 3.37 8.34 21.07
C ARG A 183 4.08 7.30 20.21
N PHE A 184 3.73 7.32 18.94
CA PHE A 184 4.35 6.52 17.90
C PHE A 184 5.26 7.42 17.08
N THR A 185 6.46 6.93 16.79
CA THR A 185 7.37 7.61 15.87
C THR A 185 6.90 7.42 14.42
N ILE A 186 7.10 8.44 13.59
CA ILE A 186 6.91 8.30 12.14
C ILE A 186 7.96 7.37 11.53
N TRP A 187 9.13 7.23 12.15
CA TRP A 187 10.19 6.33 11.72
C TRP A 187 10.17 5.09 12.59
N PHE A 188 9.36 4.10 12.21
CA PHE A 188 9.30 2.83 12.93
C PHE A 188 10.70 2.20 12.98
N PRO A 189 11.25 1.88 14.17
CA PRO A 189 12.55 1.24 14.31
C PRO A 189 12.69 0.01 13.43
N PHE A 190 11.59 -0.72 13.22
CA PHE A 190 11.51 -1.85 12.32
C PHE A 190 12.06 -1.60 10.91
N LEU A 191 12.02 -0.37 10.38
CA LEU A 191 12.52 -0.08 9.03
C LEU A 191 14.05 -0.07 8.95
N PHE A 192 14.74 -0.13 10.08
CA PHE A 192 16.19 0.02 10.15
C PHE A 192 16.87 -1.27 10.60
N LYS A 193 18.14 -1.39 10.23
CA LYS A 193 18.98 -2.52 10.65
C LYS A 193 19.04 -2.58 12.17
N ASP A 194 18.87 -3.78 12.73
CA ASP A 194 18.92 -4.04 14.18
C ASP A 194 17.93 -3.19 15.01
N MET A 195 16.89 -2.66 14.37
CA MET A 195 15.93 -1.70 14.96
C MET A 195 16.58 -0.42 15.50
N LYS A 196 17.71 0.01 14.93
CA LYS A 196 18.39 1.26 15.28
C LYS A 196 18.08 2.33 14.24
N VAL A 197 17.31 3.35 14.63
CA VAL A 197 16.90 4.42 13.72
C VAL A 197 18.11 5.19 13.18
N ASP A 198 18.35 5.07 11.87
CA ASP A 198 19.33 5.84 11.11
C ASP A 198 18.63 6.41 9.87
N VAL A 199 18.14 7.64 9.98
CA VAL A 199 17.38 8.32 8.92
C VAL A 199 18.18 8.54 7.63
N HIS A 200 19.51 8.37 7.64
CA HIS A 200 20.33 8.41 6.44
C HIS A 200 20.31 7.09 5.65
N LYS A 201 19.90 5.98 6.30
CA LYS A 201 19.77 4.65 5.70
C LYS A 201 18.43 4.01 6.06
N PRO A 202 17.30 4.60 5.65
CA PRO A 202 15.97 4.05 5.91
C PRO A 202 15.74 2.76 5.12
N PHE A 203 14.79 1.93 5.55
CA PHE A 203 14.39 0.69 4.85
C PHE A 203 15.47 -0.39 4.76
N MET A 204 16.53 -0.32 5.58
CA MET A 204 17.57 -1.36 5.65
C MET A 204 17.04 -2.73 6.08
N ASN A 205 15.94 -2.77 6.84
CA ASN A 205 15.23 -4.02 7.15
C ASN A 205 14.14 -4.29 6.10
N TRP A 206 14.58 -4.48 4.85
CA TRP A 206 13.70 -4.58 3.69
C TRP A 206 12.91 -5.90 3.60
N LYS A 207 13.41 -6.98 4.21
CA LYS A 207 12.86 -8.34 4.03
C LYS A 207 11.39 -8.46 4.41
N PRO A 208 10.93 -7.92 5.55
CA PRO A 208 9.50 -7.99 5.87
C PRO A 208 8.62 -7.12 4.97
N LEU A 209 9.15 -5.97 4.49
CA LEU A 209 8.45 -5.17 3.47
C LEU A 209 8.28 -5.98 2.18
N ALA A 210 9.32 -6.73 1.79
CA ALA A 210 9.27 -7.63 0.65
C ALA A 210 8.28 -8.78 0.89
N LEU A 211 8.19 -9.35 2.10
CA LEU A 211 7.17 -10.35 2.45
C LEU A 211 5.75 -9.77 2.35
N ILE A 212 5.53 -8.55 2.83
CA ILE A 212 4.24 -7.85 2.69
C ILE A 212 3.85 -7.72 1.22
N LEU A 213 4.76 -7.24 0.37
CA LEU A 213 4.51 -7.13 -1.08
C LEU A 213 4.32 -8.50 -1.74
N LYS A 214 5.10 -9.51 -1.33
CA LYS A 214 4.99 -10.86 -1.87
C LYS A 214 3.62 -11.46 -1.53
N GLY A 215 3.15 -11.31 -0.30
CA GLY A 215 1.81 -11.71 0.13
C GLY A 215 0.70 -10.96 -0.62
N ALA A 216 0.86 -9.65 -0.82
CA ALA A 216 -0.10 -8.82 -1.55
C ALA A 216 -0.19 -9.16 -3.05
N LEU A 217 0.96 -9.42 -3.70
CA LEU A 217 1.06 -9.63 -5.14
C LEU A 217 0.87 -11.09 -5.54
N TRP A 218 1.36 -12.04 -4.75
CA TRP A 218 1.43 -13.47 -5.09
C TRP A 218 0.60 -14.37 -4.16
N GLY A 219 0.01 -13.80 -3.10
CA GLY A 219 -0.87 -14.50 -2.17
C GLY A 219 -0.13 -15.22 -1.05
N LYS A 220 -0.87 -15.68 -0.03
CA LYS A 220 -0.31 -16.25 1.20
C LYS A 220 0.68 -17.41 0.98
N MET A 221 0.41 -18.28 0.01
CA MET A 221 1.27 -19.45 -0.24
C MET A 221 2.68 -19.06 -0.70
N SER A 222 2.85 -17.83 -1.22
CA SER A 222 4.17 -17.32 -1.61
C SER A 222 5.08 -16.95 -0.45
N LEU A 223 4.52 -16.83 0.77
CA LEU A 223 5.27 -16.57 1.99
C LEU A 223 5.97 -17.85 2.48
N THR A 224 5.37 -19.01 2.22
CA THR A 224 5.93 -20.31 2.60
C THR A 224 7.22 -20.60 1.85
N GLU A 225 8.24 -21.01 2.60
CA GLU A 225 9.55 -21.36 2.06
C GLU A 225 9.46 -22.55 1.08
N GLY A 226 10.23 -22.49 -0.02
CA GLY A 226 10.23 -23.53 -1.04
C GLY A 226 8.97 -23.61 -1.90
N PHE A 227 8.03 -22.65 -1.77
CA PHE A 227 6.81 -22.66 -2.58
C PHE A 227 7.12 -22.53 -4.08
N VAL A 228 6.74 -23.57 -4.83
CA VAL A 228 6.70 -23.55 -6.29
C VAL A 228 5.25 -23.55 -6.72
N ARG A 229 4.85 -22.54 -7.49
CA ARG A 229 3.47 -22.42 -7.96
C ARG A 229 3.15 -23.52 -8.98
N ARG A 230 2.13 -24.33 -8.70
CA ARG A 230 1.64 -25.42 -9.58
C ARG A 230 0.20 -25.22 -10.06
N GLY A 231 -0.21 -23.98 -10.33
CA GLY A 231 -1.54 -23.64 -10.85
C GLY A 231 -2.29 -22.58 -10.04
N GLY A 232 -3.62 -22.58 -10.16
CA GLY A 232 -4.54 -21.70 -9.43
C GLY A 232 -4.84 -20.34 -10.10
N PRO A 233 -5.82 -19.58 -9.59
CA PRO A 233 -6.26 -18.31 -10.16
C PRO A 233 -5.10 -17.31 -10.31
N ARG A 234 -5.16 -16.46 -11.34
CA ARG A 234 -4.14 -15.41 -11.53
C ARG A 234 -4.02 -14.54 -10.28
N THR A 235 -2.80 -14.35 -9.81
CA THR A 235 -2.50 -13.52 -8.64
C THR A 235 -2.55 -12.03 -9.01
N ASN A 236 -2.52 -11.16 -8.02
CA ASN A 236 -2.55 -9.71 -8.23
C ASN A 236 -1.37 -9.25 -9.10
N GLY A 237 -0.15 -9.70 -8.82
CA GLY A 237 1.04 -9.38 -9.62
C GLY A 237 0.88 -9.74 -11.11
N GLN A 238 0.24 -10.89 -11.41
CA GLN A 238 -0.04 -11.31 -12.79
C GLN A 238 -1.15 -10.47 -13.44
N LYS A 239 -2.25 -10.23 -12.71
CA LYS A 239 -3.38 -9.43 -13.21
C LYS A 239 -2.95 -7.98 -13.50
N TRP A 240 -2.12 -7.43 -12.62
CA TRP A 240 -1.66 -6.05 -12.68
C TRP A 240 -0.40 -5.86 -13.55
N LYS A 241 0.19 -6.98 -14.01
CA LYS A 241 1.45 -7.02 -14.78
C LYS A 241 2.58 -6.27 -14.07
N VAL A 242 2.73 -6.50 -12.76
CA VAL A 242 3.79 -5.86 -11.95
C VAL A 242 5.05 -6.69 -12.05
N THR A 243 6.17 -6.03 -12.39
CA THR A 243 7.48 -6.66 -12.59
C THR A 243 8.58 -6.09 -11.69
N ALA A 244 8.30 -4.99 -11.00
CA ALA A 244 9.24 -4.34 -10.09
C ALA A 244 8.50 -3.61 -8.96
N VAL A 245 9.21 -3.37 -7.87
CA VAL A 245 8.78 -2.46 -6.80
C VAL A 245 8.89 -1.01 -7.28
N THR A 246 7.99 -0.20 -6.78
CA THR A 246 7.91 1.25 -6.97
C THR A 246 8.09 1.96 -5.62
N PRO A 247 8.40 3.27 -5.60
CA PRO A 247 8.39 4.07 -4.37
C PRO A 247 7.08 3.90 -3.59
N GLY A 248 5.94 3.99 -4.29
CA GLY A 248 4.61 3.81 -3.69
C GLY A 248 4.43 2.45 -3.04
N SER A 249 4.88 1.36 -3.67
CA SER A 249 4.75 0.01 -3.10
C SER A 249 5.61 -0.21 -1.85
N ILE A 250 6.83 0.35 -1.82
CA ILE A 250 7.70 0.25 -0.64
C ILE A 250 7.12 1.07 0.51
N ALA A 251 6.65 2.30 0.22
CA ALA A 251 5.96 3.14 1.19
C ALA A 251 4.69 2.46 1.72
N TRP A 252 3.88 1.86 0.84
CA TRP A 252 2.67 1.12 1.20
C TRP A 252 3.00 -0.05 2.14
N ALA A 253 4.02 -0.84 1.80
CA ALA A 253 4.45 -1.96 2.63
C ALA A 253 4.99 -1.51 4.00
N ALA A 254 5.68 -0.36 4.05
CA ALA A 254 6.12 0.24 5.31
C ALA A 254 4.95 0.78 6.13
N THR A 255 3.93 1.38 5.52
CA THR A 255 2.71 1.83 6.21
C THR A 255 1.87 0.65 6.71
N CYS A 256 2.01 -0.54 6.11
CA CYS A 256 1.42 -1.77 6.61
C CYS A 256 1.98 -2.22 7.98
N MET A 257 2.89 -1.48 8.62
CA MET A 257 3.13 -1.60 10.07
C MET A 257 1.86 -1.39 10.91
N PHE A 258 0.78 -0.85 10.32
CA PHE A 258 -0.59 -1.02 10.83
C PHE A 258 -0.89 -2.44 11.35
N LEU A 259 -0.35 -3.50 10.72
CA LEU A 259 -0.55 -4.89 11.15
C LEU A 259 0.00 -5.19 12.55
N LEU A 260 0.97 -4.38 13.02
CA LEU A 260 1.56 -4.43 14.35
C LEU A 260 0.86 -3.48 15.34
N SER A 261 0.17 -2.46 14.86
CA SER A 261 -0.46 -1.44 15.71
C SER A 261 -1.66 -2.02 16.49
N PRO A 262 -2.12 -1.36 17.57
CA PRO A 262 -3.32 -1.81 18.30
C PRO A 262 -4.63 -1.60 17.51
N ASP A 263 -4.59 -0.97 16.32
CA ASP A 263 -5.79 -0.65 15.57
C ASP A 263 -6.46 -1.91 14.99
N LYS A 264 -7.79 -1.96 15.07
CA LYS A 264 -8.58 -3.11 14.59
C LYS A 264 -8.84 -3.08 13.10
N GLU A 265 -9.01 -1.89 12.53
CA GLU A 265 -9.37 -1.68 11.13
C GLU A 265 -8.48 -0.61 10.53
N PHE A 266 -8.18 -0.75 9.24
CA PHE A 266 -7.40 0.24 8.54
C PHE A 266 -8.28 1.47 8.27
N PRO A 267 -7.86 2.65 8.71
CA PRO A 267 -8.72 3.82 8.65
C PRO A 267 -8.78 4.40 7.24
N GLY A 268 -9.97 4.50 6.66
CA GLY A 268 -10.16 5.17 5.37
C GLY A 268 -9.75 6.65 5.38
N ASN A 269 -9.80 7.32 6.55
CA ASN A 269 -9.32 8.69 6.73
C ASN A 269 -7.79 8.79 7.01
N GLY A 270 -7.11 7.64 7.10
CA GLY A 270 -5.68 7.54 7.37
C GLY A 270 -5.26 7.69 8.83
N CYS A 271 -6.16 7.85 9.81
CA CYS A 271 -5.77 8.00 11.22
C CYS A 271 -6.25 6.82 12.09
N GLY A 272 -5.31 6.16 12.78
CA GLY A 272 -5.58 5.01 13.65
C GLY A 272 -6.52 5.37 14.80
N GLN A 273 -7.56 4.57 15.02
CA GLN A 273 -8.56 4.85 16.05
C GLN A 273 -7.98 4.75 17.47
N ILE A 274 -7.14 3.75 17.72
CA ILE A 274 -6.53 3.46 19.02
C ILE A 274 -5.13 4.05 19.08
N SER A 275 -4.31 3.78 18.06
CA SER A 275 -2.91 4.22 18.03
C SER A 275 -2.75 5.72 17.83
N LYS A 276 -3.74 6.39 17.23
CA LYS A 276 -3.66 7.77 16.73
C LYS A 276 -2.53 8.01 15.72
N ILE A 277 -1.97 6.95 15.12
CA ILE A 277 -0.98 7.07 14.05
C ILE A 277 -1.67 7.69 12.83
N ASP A 278 -1.09 8.76 12.29
CA ASP A 278 -1.49 9.31 10.99
C ASP A 278 -0.79 8.53 9.87
N TYR A 279 -1.39 7.41 9.45
CA TYR A 279 -0.92 6.55 8.37
C TYR A 279 -0.82 7.28 7.04
N TYR A 280 -1.65 8.32 6.80
CA TYR A 280 -1.49 9.18 5.63
C TYR A 280 -0.13 9.88 5.67
N GLN A 281 0.19 10.54 6.80
CA GLN A 281 1.46 11.23 6.96
C GLN A 281 2.65 10.27 6.89
N VAL A 282 2.53 9.07 7.48
CA VAL A 282 3.54 8.00 7.41
C VAL A 282 3.80 7.62 5.95
N PHE A 283 2.75 7.26 5.20
CA PHE A 283 2.88 6.89 3.80
C PHE A 283 3.49 8.02 2.96
N HIS A 284 2.94 9.23 3.08
CA HIS A 284 3.40 10.41 2.35
C HIS A 284 4.90 10.66 2.60
N THR A 285 5.32 10.68 3.86
CA THR A 285 6.72 10.91 4.24
C THR A 285 7.65 9.85 3.67
N TYR A 286 7.26 8.58 3.72
CA TYR A 286 8.06 7.49 3.17
C TYR A 286 8.16 7.55 1.65
N LYS A 287 7.04 7.79 0.96
CA LYS A 287 7.01 7.94 -0.51
C LYS A 287 7.88 9.11 -0.94
N GLN A 288 7.80 10.24 -0.26
CA GLN A 288 8.62 11.42 -0.52
C GLN A 288 10.12 11.13 -0.40
N VAL A 289 10.54 10.44 0.66
CA VAL A 289 11.94 10.03 0.84
C VAL A 289 12.38 9.09 -0.28
N LEU A 290 11.54 8.10 -0.61
CA LEU A 290 11.85 7.12 -1.66
C LEU A 290 11.96 7.75 -3.05
N ILE A 291 11.08 8.69 -3.41
CA ILE A 291 11.13 9.42 -4.69
C ILE A 291 12.38 10.31 -4.73
N THR A 292 12.60 11.12 -3.69
CA THR A 292 13.71 12.09 -3.64
C THR A 292 15.08 11.41 -3.63
N LYS A 293 15.16 10.20 -3.06
CA LYS A 293 16.40 9.43 -2.94
C LYS A 293 16.45 8.22 -3.87
N TRP A 294 15.53 8.09 -4.82
CA TRP A 294 15.35 6.87 -5.60
C TRP A 294 16.63 6.46 -6.32
N THR A 295 17.31 7.42 -6.97
CA THR A 295 18.56 7.19 -7.71
C THR A 295 19.78 7.03 -6.80
N GLY A 296 19.64 7.24 -5.49
CA GLY A 296 20.70 7.08 -4.52
C GLY A 296 21.09 5.61 -4.35
N ARG A 297 22.39 5.34 -4.25
CA ARG A 297 22.97 3.99 -4.10
C ARG A 297 22.28 3.15 -3.02
N HIS A 298 22.00 3.76 -1.87
CA HIS A 298 21.34 3.10 -0.75
C HIS A 298 19.94 2.57 -1.12
N ILE A 299 19.08 3.43 -1.68
CA ILE A 299 17.72 3.04 -2.08
C ILE A 299 17.76 2.04 -3.24
N GLN A 300 18.65 2.22 -4.22
CA GLN A 300 18.81 1.27 -5.31
C GLN A 300 19.22 -0.13 -4.82
N ASN A 301 20.07 -0.22 -3.80
CA ASN A 301 20.40 -1.51 -3.18
C ASN A 301 19.17 -2.16 -2.53
N VAL A 302 18.38 -1.40 -1.77
CA VAL A 302 17.12 -1.90 -1.17
C VAL A 302 16.15 -2.36 -2.26
N VAL A 303 15.99 -1.58 -3.33
CA VAL A 303 15.12 -1.91 -4.47
C VAL A 303 15.58 -3.19 -5.17
N ALA A 304 16.89 -3.37 -5.37
CA ALA A 304 17.44 -4.57 -6.00
C ALA A 304 17.13 -5.84 -5.16
N GLU A 305 17.38 -5.79 -3.85
CA GLU A 305 17.08 -6.88 -2.92
C GLU A 305 15.58 -7.22 -2.90
N MET A 306 14.72 -6.20 -2.79
CA MET A 306 13.28 -6.39 -2.80
C MET A 306 12.78 -6.94 -4.14
N ASN A 307 13.30 -6.45 -5.27
CA ASN A 307 12.93 -6.94 -6.59
C ASN A 307 13.29 -8.40 -6.76
N HIS A 308 14.51 -8.77 -6.42
CA HIS A 308 14.98 -10.15 -6.48
C HIS A 308 14.11 -11.06 -5.61
N PHE A 309 13.78 -10.64 -4.39
CA PHE A 309 12.97 -11.42 -3.47
C PHE A 309 11.50 -11.57 -3.90
N VAL A 310 10.88 -10.49 -4.38
CA VAL A 310 9.44 -10.44 -4.70
C VAL A 310 9.15 -11.04 -6.07
N PHE A 311 9.97 -10.75 -7.08
CA PHE A 311 9.72 -11.13 -8.48
C PHE A 311 10.60 -12.29 -8.96
N GLY A 312 11.61 -12.68 -8.18
CA GLY A 312 12.62 -13.63 -8.62
C GLY A 312 13.68 -12.98 -9.50
N ASN A 313 14.61 -13.80 -10.01
CA ASN A 313 15.66 -13.32 -10.91
C ASN A 313 15.09 -13.15 -12.33
N PRO A 314 15.19 -11.96 -12.98
CA PRO A 314 14.81 -11.80 -14.38
C PRO A 314 15.66 -12.69 -15.32
N ASN A 315 16.89 -13.00 -14.91
CA ASN A 315 17.81 -13.92 -15.62
C ASN A 315 17.65 -15.39 -15.18
N GLY A 316 16.70 -15.66 -14.28
CA GLY A 316 16.40 -16.97 -13.76
C GLY A 316 15.21 -17.58 -14.49
N ALA A 317 15.31 -17.70 -15.82
CA ALA A 317 14.64 -18.82 -16.46
C ALA A 317 15.04 -20.04 -15.64
N THR A 318 14.05 -20.74 -15.08
CA THR A 318 14.23 -21.98 -14.37
C THR A 318 15.18 -22.86 -15.19
N LYS A 319 16.46 -22.92 -14.78
CA LYS A 319 17.21 -24.15 -14.92
C LYS A 319 16.41 -25.13 -14.08
N SER A 320 15.45 -25.77 -14.74
CA SER A 320 14.88 -27.02 -14.30
C SER A 320 16.04 -27.78 -13.70
N LYS A 321 15.94 -28.15 -12.43
CA LYS A 321 16.66 -29.32 -11.96
C LYS A 321 16.04 -30.49 -12.73
N THR A 322 16.45 -30.62 -14.01
CA THR A 322 16.56 -31.92 -14.64
C THR A 322 17.38 -32.71 -13.64
N SER A 323 16.80 -33.79 -13.13
CA SER A 323 17.56 -34.87 -12.52
C SER A 323 18.88 -35.00 -13.26
N ALA A 324 19.98 -35.17 -12.53
CA ALA A 324 21.23 -35.63 -13.12
C ALA A 324 20.92 -36.93 -13.87
N MET A 325 20.63 -36.78 -15.16
CA MET A 325 20.64 -37.87 -16.11
C MET A 325 22.11 -37.97 -16.44
N GLU A 326 22.72 -39.04 -15.95
CA GLU A 326 24.12 -39.34 -16.23
C GLU A 326 24.37 -39.18 -17.72
N ASP A 327 25.39 -38.41 -18.05
CA ASP A 327 25.79 -38.11 -19.43
C ASP A 327 26.40 -39.38 -20.04
N LEU A 328 25.52 -40.27 -20.54
CA LEU A 328 25.87 -41.53 -21.20
C LEU A 328 26.44 -41.31 -22.61
N SER A 329 26.69 -40.07 -23.03
CA SER A 329 27.28 -39.75 -24.33
C SER A 329 28.64 -40.42 -24.53
N ALA A 330 29.42 -40.59 -23.45
CA ALA A 330 30.70 -41.28 -23.50
C ALA A 330 30.54 -42.80 -23.75
N GLU A 331 29.54 -43.45 -23.13
CA GLU A 331 29.28 -44.87 -23.32
C GLU A 331 28.71 -45.18 -24.72
N ILE A 332 27.84 -44.31 -25.24
CA ILE A 332 27.29 -44.44 -26.60
C ILE A 332 28.39 -44.30 -27.65
N ASN A 333 29.30 -43.33 -27.49
CA ASN A 333 30.42 -43.15 -28.42
C ASN A 333 31.43 -44.31 -28.34
N ALA A 334 31.67 -44.87 -27.16
CA ALA A 334 32.51 -46.05 -27.00
C ALA A 334 31.91 -47.30 -27.63
N ALA A 335 30.60 -47.50 -27.53
CA ALA A 335 29.90 -48.63 -28.14
C ALA A 335 29.87 -48.54 -29.67
N MET A 336 29.76 -47.33 -30.25
CA MET A 336 29.84 -47.13 -31.69
C MET A 336 31.24 -47.30 -32.27
N ALA A 337 32.29 -47.06 -31.48
CA ALA A 337 33.67 -47.26 -31.92
C ALA A 337 34.12 -48.74 -31.89
N ALA A 338 33.31 -49.62 -31.29
CA ALA A 338 33.59 -51.05 -31.14
C ALA A 338 32.77 -51.94 -32.11
N MET A 339 31.93 -51.35 -32.97
CA MET A 339 31.25 -52.02 -34.09
C MET A 339 32.03 -51.82 -35.39
#